data_AF-A0A3E4XQC4-F1
#
_entry.id   AF-A0A3E4XQC4-F1
#
_cell.length_a   1.000
_cell.length_b   1.000
_cell.length_c   1.000
_cell.angle_alpha   90.00
_cell.angle_beta   90.00
_cell.angle_gamma   90.00
#
_symmetry.space_group_name_H-M   'P 1'
#
loop_
_entity.id
_entity.type
_entity.pdbx_description
1 polymer ?
#
loop_
_entity_poly.entity_id
_entity_poly.type
_entity_poly.pdbx_seq_one_letter_code
_entity_poly.pdbx_strand_id
1 'polypeptide(L)' 'MMNKYTLNAIHDDELLDLIKKLGLLEKLDKGCLKCKFTGETITFDNLYSIFPESGDIKFVCDTPEAIKLFISYLDEHKI' A
#
# COMPACT_ATOMS: atom_id res chain seq x y z
N MET A 1 -22.37 -6.16 -28.72
CA MET A 1 -22.04 -5.04 -27.82
C MET A 1 -20.84 -5.46 -26.99
N MET A 2 -19.69 -4.78 -27.11
CA MET A 2 -18.56 -4.98 -26.20
C MET A 2 -18.91 -4.30 -24.88
N ASN A 3 -19.03 -5.05 -23.78
CA ASN A 3 -19.04 -4.43 -22.45
C ASN A 3 -17.71 -3.70 -22.28
N LYS A 4 -17.78 -2.39 -22.09
CA LYS A 4 -16.61 -1.57 -21.82
C LYS A 4 -16.38 -1.65 -20.31
N TYR A 5 -15.38 -2.42 -19.90
CA TYR A 5 -14.98 -2.53 -18.50
C TYR A 5 -13.98 -1.40 -18.22
N THR A 6 -14.35 -0.47 -17.35
CA THR A 6 -13.45 0.59 -16.88
C THR A 6 -12.63 0.02 -15.72
N LEU A 7 -11.35 -0.22 -15.95
CA LEU A 7 -10.41 -0.58 -14.89
C LEU A 7 -9.75 0.71 -14.39
N ASN A 8 -9.94 1.02 -13.11
CA ASN A 8 -9.20 2.10 -12.48
C ASN A 8 -7.81 1.58 -12.14
N ALA A 9 -6.79 2.18 -12.72
CA ALA A 9 -5.39 1.93 -12.41
C ALA A 9 -4.78 3.23 -11.91
N ILE A 10 -3.87 3.13 -10.95
CA ILE A 10 -3.04 4.24 -10.50
C ILE A 10 -1.67 4.01 -11.13
N HIS A 11 -1.18 4.98 -11.90
CA HIS A 11 0.17 4.93 -12.43
C HIS A 11 1.20 5.23 -11.34
N ASP A 12 2.44 4.76 -11.49
CA ASP A 12 3.50 4.97 -10.49
C ASP A 12 3.71 6.46 -10.17
N ASP A 13 3.63 7.34 -11.17
CA ASP A 13 3.70 8.79 -10.95
C ASP A 13 2.56 9.32 -10.07
N GLU A 14 1.35 8.78 -10.23
CA GLU A 14 0.19 9.14 -9.41
C GLU A 14 0.29 8.59 -7.99
N LEU A 15 0.84 7.38 -7.84
CA LEU A 15 1.16 6.80 -6.54
C LEU A 15 2.19 7.67 -5.80
N LEU A 16 3.22 8.14 -6.49
CA LEU A 16 4.23 9.03 -5.93
C LEU A 16 3.64 10.40 -5.54
N ASP A 17 2.72 10.94 -6.35
CA ASP A 17 1.99 12.17 -6.02
C ASP A 17 1.07 11.99 -4.80
N LEU A 18 0.42 10.82 -4.66
CA LEU A 18 -0.36 10.45 -3.48
C LEU A 18 0.53 10.37 -2.23
N ILE A 19 1.67 9.68 -2.30
CA ILE A 19 2.62 9.56 -1.18
C ILE A 19 3.16 10.93 -0.78
N LYS A 20 3.42 11.82 -1.76
CA LYS A 20 3.79 13.23 -1.50
C LYS A 20 2.67 13.99 -0.78
N LYS A 21 1.43 13.90 -1.27
CA LYS A 21 0.26 14.56 -0.66
C LYS A 21 -0.03 14.08 0.76
N LEU A 22 0.27 12.82 1.05
CA LEU A 22 0.15 12.24 2.39
C LEU A 22 1.31 12.64 3.32
N GLY A 23 2.32 13.37 2.84
CA GLY A 23 3.50 13.76 3.63
C GLY A 23 4.40 12.58 4.01
N LEU A 24 4.30 11.48 3.27
CA LEU A 24 4.99 10.22 3.57
C LEU A 24 6.29 10.06 2.79
N LEU A 25 6.52 10.86 1.74
CA LEU A 25 7.70 10.75 0.87
C LEU A 25 9.01 10.80 1.67
N GLU A 26 9.16 11.77 2.59
CA GLU A 26 10.36 11.86 3.42
C GLU A 26 10.54 10.65 4.34
N LYS A 27 9.45 10.08 4.85
CA LYS A 27 9.51 8.89 5.72
C LYS A 27 9.87 7.64 4.92
N LEU A 28 9.42 7.56 3.67
CA LEU A 28 9.74 6.48 2.73
C LEU A 28 11.22 6.56 2.34
N ASP A 29 11.70 7.75 1.97
CA ASP A 29 13.10 8.01 1.60
C ASP A 29 14.08 7.71 2.76
N LYS A 30 13.70 8.09 3.99
CA LYS A 30 14.47 7.80 5.21
C LYS A 30 14.39 6.34 5.67
N GLY A 31 13.66 5.47 4.98
CA GLY A 31 13.47 4.06 5.38
C GLY A 31 12.75 3.91 6.73
N CYS A 32 11.94 4.89 7.10
CA CYS A 32 11.18 4.89 8.36
C CYS A 32 9.84 4.16 8.24
N LEU A 33 9.37 3.91 7.02
CA LEU A 33 8.15 3.15 6.76
C LEU A 33 8.46 1.67 6.84
N LYS A 34 7.66 0.94 7.62
CA LYS A 34 7.80 -0.50 7.78
C LYS A 34 6.50 -1.18 7.42
N CYS A 35 6.63 -2.37 6.82
CA CYS A 35 5.50 -3.24 6.56
C CYS A 35 4.87 -3.62 7.90
N LYS A 36 3.54 -3.49 7.98
CA LYS A 36 2.81 -3.89 9.19
C LYS A 36 3.01 -5.38 9.52
N PHE A 37 3.08 -6.23 8.49
CA PHE A 37 3.03 -7.68 8.66
C PHE A 37 4.42 -8.31 8.84
N THR A 38 5.38 -7.93 8.01
CA THR A 38 6.74 -8.52 8.04
C THR A 38 7.75 -7.66 8.80
N GLY A 39 7.44 -6.38 9.02
CA GLY A 39 8.39 -5.41 9.61
C GLY A 39 9.48 -4.95 8.65
N GLU A 40 9.47 -5.40 7.39
CA GLU A 40 10.43 -5.01 6.36
C GLU A 40 10.33 -3.52 6.04
N THR A 41 11.44 -2.89 5.67
CA THR A 41 11.45 -1.47 5.28
C THR A 41 10.73 -1.31 3.95
N ILE A 42 9.74 -0.42 3.90
CA ILE A 42 8.98 -0.13 2.69
C ILE A 42 9.75 0.84 1.82
N THR A 43 9.90 0.46 0.56
CA THR A 43 10.46 1.25 -0.51
C THR A 43 9.40 1.41 -1.61
N PHE A 44 9.65 2.28 -2.58
CA PHE A 44 8.73 2.43 -3.71
C PHE A 44 8.62 1.13 -4.54
N ASP A 45 9.66 0.31 -4.54
CA ASP A 45 9.75 -0.93 -5.32
C ASP A 45 8.98 -2.10 -4.68
N ASN A 46 9.00 -2.18 -3.34
CA ASN A 46 8.34 -3.27 -2.60
C ASN A 46 6.96 -2.88 -2.05
N LEU A 47 6.45 -1.69 -2.36
CA LEU A 47 5.17 -1.22 -1.85
C LEU A 47 4.01 -1.92 -2.57
N TYR A 48 3.34 -2.83 -1.87
CA TYR A 48 2.19 -3.55 -2.41
C TYR A 48 0.88 -2.81 -2.18
N SER A 49 0.65 -2.31 -0.96
CA SER A 49 -0.60 -1.65 -0.60
C SER A 49 -0.43 -0.65 0.53
N ILE A 50 -1.26 0.39 0.50
CA ILE A 50 -1.41 1.40 1.54
C ILE A 50 -2.86 1.37 1.99
N PHE A 51 -3.10 1.30 3.30
CA PHE A 51 -4.46 1.30 3.83
C PHE A 51 -4.55 2.08 5.15
N PRO A 52 -5.70 2.73 5.41
CA PRO A 52 -5.94 3.39 6.68
C PRO A 52 -6.30 2.35 7.75
N GLU A 53 -5.76 2.54 8.94
CA GLU A 53 -6.01 1.69 10.10
C GLU A 53 -5.97 2.53 11.37
N SER A 54 -7.09 2.55 12.10
CA SER A 54 -7.20 3.23 13.40
C SER A 54 -6.74 4.70 13.39
N GLY A 55 -6.91 5.39 12.25
CA GLY A 55 -6.51 6.80 12.09
C GLY A 55 -5.07 7.01 11.61
N ASP A 56 -4.29 5.94 11.47
CA ASP A 56 -2.94 5.97 10.90
C ASP A 56 -2.91 5.29 9.53
N ILE A 57 -1.88 5.58 8.75
CA ILE A 57 -1.66 4.93 7.45
C ILE A 57 -0.66 3.78 7.65
N LYS A 58 -1.04 2.59 7.19
CA LYS A 58 -0.23 1.38 7.23
C LYS A 58 0.16 0.94 5.82
N PHE A 59 1.26 0.22 5.75
CA PHE A 59 1.89 -0.22 4.50
C PHE A 59 2.07 -1.73 4.50
N VAL A 60 1.94 -2.32 3.32
CA VAL A 60 2.12 -3.74 3.04
C VAL A 60 3.23 -3.87 2.00
N CYS A 61 4.21 -4.73 2.26
CA CYS A 61 5.22 -5.05 1.25
C CYS A 61 4.71 -6.14 0.30
N ASP A 62 5.35 -6.29 -0.85
CA ASP A 62 5.02 -7.25 -1.91
C ASP A 62 5.42 -8.70 -1.61
N THR A 63 5.90 -8.96 -0.40
CA THR A 63 6.23 -10.33 0.02
C THR A 63 4.97 -11.22 0.06
N PRO A 64 5.07 -12.49 -0.37
CA PRO A 64 3.93 -13.41 -0.36
C PRO A 64 3.30 -13.59 1.02
N GLU A 65 4.11 -13.49 2.08
CA GLU A 65 3.66 -13.57 3.46
C GLU A 65 2.84 -12.35 3.86
N ALA A 66 3.33 -11.14 3.55
CA ALA A 66 2.61 -9.89 3.81
C ALA A 66 1.27 -9.86 3.05
N ILE A 67 1.26 -10.28 1.79
CA ILE A 67 0.03 -10.31 0.97
C ILE A 67 -1.00 -11.27 1.55
N LYS A 68 -0.59 -12.48 1.96
CA LYS A 68 -1.51 -13.45 2.59
C LYS A 68 -2.11 -12.90 3.88
N LEU A 69 -1.26 -12.35 4.75
CA LEU A 69 -1.70 -11.75 6.01
C LEU A 69 -2.61 -10.54 5.76
N PHE A 70 -2.32 -9.74 4.74
CA PHE A 70 -3.16 -8.61 4.34
C PHE A 70 -4.54 -9.05 3.86
N ILE A 71 -4.61 -10.08 3.01
CA ILE A 71 -5.90 -10.61 2.55
C ILE A 71 -6.73 -11.15 3.73
N SER A 72 -6.11 -11.91 4.64
CA SER A 72 -6.79 -12.36 5.86
C SER A 72 -7.28 -11.19 6.71
N TYR A 73 -6.44 -10.15 6.87
CA TYR A 73 -6.80 -8.95 7.61
C TYR A 73 -7.99 -8.20 7.00
N LEU A 74 -8.04 -8.08 5.67
CA LEU A 74 -9.16 -7.45 4.97
C LEU A 74 -10.47 -8.22 5.16
N ASP A 75 -10.42 -9.56 5.12
CA ASP A 75 -11.60 -10.41 5.32
C ASP A 75 -12.17 -10.26 6.74
N GLU A 76 -11.28 -10.24 7.75
CA GLU A 76 -11.66 -10.06 9.15
C GLU A 76 -12.23 -8.67 9.43
N HIS A 77 -11.84 -7.65 8.67
CA HIS A 77 -12.21 -6.25 8.93
C HIS A 77 -13.24 -5.67 7.95
N LYS A 78 -13.70 -6.46 6.96
CA LYS A 78 -14.73 -6.11 5.97
C LYS A 78 -14.62 -4.67 5.45
N ILE A 79 -13.41 -4.29 5.06
CA ILE A 79 -13.11 -2.98 4.44
C ILE A 79 -13.50 -3.01 2.97
#